data_AF-A0A1C3W3R6-F1
#
_entry.id   AF-A0A1C3W3R6-F1
#
_cell.length_a   1.000
_cell.length_b   1.000
_cell.length_c   1.000
_cell.angle_alpha   90.00
_cell.angle_beta   90.00
_cell.angle_gamma   90.00
#
_symmetry.space_group_name_H-M   'P 1'
#
loop_
_entity.id
_entity.type
_entity.pdbx_description
1 polymer ?
#
loop_
_entity_poly.entity_id
_entity_poly.type
_entity_poly.pdbx_seq_one_letter_code
_entity_poly.pdbx_strand_id
1 'polypeptide(L)'
;MLGRPAAARLSFFREELKKFSFILLDRDGAEPDQVQRHYDEILMAEFGNPQERYPHGMMAYIFPWGRIETAFDLHNNQWSILLSWT
;
A
#
# COMPACT_ATOMS: atom_id res chain seq x y z
N MET A 1 22.62 -2.24 -7.78
CA MET A 1 21.34 -1.99 -8.48
C MET A 1 20.75 -0.72 -7.91
N LEU A 2 20.53 0.30 -8.73
CA LEU A 2 19.61 1.39 -8.38
C LEU A 2 18.20 0.76 -8.39
N GLY A 3 17.36 1.10 -7.42
CA GLY A 3 16.10 0.40 -7.12
C GLY A 3 15.08 0.38 -8.27
N ARG A 4 13.88 -0.14 -7.96
CA ARG A 4 12.77 -0.20 -8.94
C ARG A 4 12.07 1.16 -9.07
N PRO A 5 11.59 1.53 -10.27
CA PRO A 5 10.82 2.75 -10.44
C PRO A 5 9.51 2.67 -9.66
N ALA A 6 9.14 3.76 -9.01
CA ALA A 6 7.95 3.86 -8.18
C ALA A 6 7.33 5.25 -8.28
N ALA A 7 6.02 5.32 -8.10
CA ALA A 7 5.28 6.55 -7.87
C ALA A 7 4.88 6.64 -6.39
N ALA A 8 4.91 7.86 -5.87
CA ALA A 8 4.37 8.18 -4.56
C ALA A 8 3.37 9.33 -4.68
N ARG A 9 2.28 9.25 -3.91
CA ARG A 9 1.28 10.32 -3.82
C ARG A 9 1.08 10.70 -2.36
N LEU A 10 1.14 12.02 -2.12
CA LEU A 10 0.91 12.64 -0.83
C LEU A 10 -0.47 13.30 -0.83
N SER A 11 -1.25 13.10 0.22
CA SER A 11 -2.55 13.75 0.40
C SER A 11 -2.59 14.49 1.73
N PHE A 12 -2.96 15.77 1.65
CA PHE A 12 -2.97 16.69 2.79
C PHE A 12 -4.39 17.12 3.12
N PHE A 13 -4.64 17.40 4.40
CA PHE A 13 -5.86 18.04 4.89
C PHE A 13 -5.49 19.08 5.94
N ARG A 14 -5.93 20.33 5.76
CA ARG A 14 -5.54 21.47 6.63
C ARG A 14 -4.02 21.56 6.85
N GLU A 15 -3.26 21.49 5.76
CA GLU A 15 -1.78 21.55 5.76
C GLU A 15 -1.07 20.37 6.45
N GLU A 16 -1.81 19.42 7.01
CA GLU A 16 -1.26 18.18 7.59
C GLU A 16 -1.26 17.04 6.57
N LEU A 17 -0.17 16.27 6.52
CA LEU A 17 -0.11 15.04 5.74
C LEU A 17 -1.04 13.98 6.37
N LYS A 18 -2.04 13.51 5.62
CA LYS A 18 -2.99 12.50 6.09
C LYS A 18 -2.86 11.16 5.38
N LYS A 19 -2.33 11.13 4.15
CA LYS A 19 -2.07 9.89 3.43
C LYS A 19 -0.80 9.95 2.60
N PHE A 20 -0.08 8.84 2.57
CA PHE A 20 1.03 8.58 1.67
C PHE A 20 0.73 7.26 0.98
N SER A 21 0.76 7.23 -0.34
CA SER A 21 0.61 5.98 -1.10
C SER A 21 1.83 5.74 -1.98
N PHE A 22 2.22 4.48 -2.08
CA PHE A 22 3.38 4.02 -2.83
C PHE A 22 2.98 2.93 -3.81
N ILE A 23 3.49 3.03 -5.03
CA ILE A 23 3.15 2.16 -6.15
C ILE A 23 4.42 1.85 -6.95
N LEU A 24 4.70 0.58 -7.22
CA LEU A 24 5.75 0.15 -8.15
C LEU A 24 5.29 0.31 -9.60
N LEU A 25 6.13 0.93 -10.43
CA LEU A 25 5.83 1.22 -11.85
C LEU A 25 6.40 0.16 -12.80
N ASP A 26 7.27 -0.73 -12.34
CA ASP A 26 7.88 -1.80 -13.16
C ASP A 26 6.99 -3.05 -13.28
N ARG A 27 5.71 -2.94 -12.92
CA ARG A 27 4.73 -4.03 -12.92
C ARG A 27 3.74 -3.95 -14.09
N ASP A 28 4.05 -3.19 -15.14
CA ASP A 28 3.24 -3.13 -16.35
C ASP A 28 3.03 -4.54 -16.93
N GLY A 29 1.76 -4.96 -17.03
CA GLY A 29 1.36 -6.29 -17.49
C GLY A 29 1.32 -7.39 -16.41
N ALA A 30 1.67 -7.09 -15.15
CA ALA A 30 1.42 -8.03 -14.05
C ALA A 30 -0.07 -8.05 -13.68
N GLU A 31 -0.61 -9.24 -13.47
CA GLU A 31 -1.98 -9.40 -12.96
C GLU A 31 -2.12 -8.72 -11.58
N PRO A 32 -3.24 -8.01 -11.31
CA PRO A 32 -3.45 -7.32 -10.04
C PRO A 32 -3.17 -8.18 -8.81
N ASP A 33 -3.57 -9.45 -8.83
CA ASP A 33 -3.36 -10.41 -7.73
C ASP A 33 -1.89 -10.73 -7.46
N GLN A 34 -1.00 -10.57 -8.46
CA GLN A 34 0.45 -10.75 -8.26
C GLN A 34 1.06 -9.52 -7.59
N VAL A 35 0.59 -8.33 -7.94
CA VAL A 35 1.04 -7.07 -7.32
C VAL A 35 0.58 -7.02 -5.86
N GLN A 36 -0.66 -7.41 -5.58
CA GLN A 36 -1.18 -7.53 -4.22
C GLN A 36 -0.32 -8.46 -3.37
N ARG A 37 -0.13 -9.71 -3.81
CA ARG A 37 0.66 -10.70 -3.07
C ARG A 37 2.07 -10.20 -2.79
N HIS A 38 2.68 -9.52 -3.74
CA HIS A 38 4.00 -8.95 -3.53
C HIS A 38 4.04 -7.87 -2.44
N TYR A 39 3.04 -6.98 -2.38
CA TYR A 39 2.95 -6.01 -1.30
C TYR A 39 2.63 -6.66 0.04
N ASP A 40 1.73 -7.64 0.06
CA ASP A 40 1.44 -8.42 1.26
C ASP A 40 2.69 -9.12 1.81
N GLU A 41 3.52 -9.71 0.93
CA GLU A 41 4.80 -10.32 1.31
C GLU A 41 5.76 -9.30 1.93
N ILE A 42 5.86 -8.10 1.35
CA ILE A 42 6.69 -7.01 1.89
C ILE A 42 6.19 -6.59 3.27
N LEU A 43 4.90 -6.34 3.43
CA LEU A 43 4.33 -5.90 4.70
C LEU A 43 4.40 -7.00 5.76
N MET A 44 4.19 -8.27 5.39
CA MET A 44 4.33 -9.40 6.29
C MET A 44 5.77 -9.62 6.74
N ALA A 45 6.75 -9.42 5.84
CA ALA A 45 8.16 -9.51 6.19
C ALA A 45 8.58 -8.41 7.18
N GLU A 46 8.02 -7.20 7.04
CA GLU A 46 8.37 -6.05 7.88
C GLU A 46 7.61 -6.03 9.22
N PHE A 47 6.32 -6.34 9.23
CA PHE A 47 5.43 -6.13 10.38
C PHE A 47 4.83 -7.43 10.95
N GLY A 48 5.05 -8.58 10.30
CA GLY A 48 4.46 -9.85 10.70
C GLY A 48 2.99 -10.01 10.28
N ASN A 49 2.18 -10.69 11.09
CA ASN A 49 0.78 -10.90 10.79
C ASN A 49 -0.03 -9.60 10.92
N PRO A 50 -0.91 -9.27 9.96
CA PRO A 50 -1.75 -8.08 10.07
C PRO A 50 -2.82 -8.24 11.17
N GLN A 51 -3.20 -7.12 11.79
CA GLN A 51 -4.30 -7.06 12.75
C GLN A 51 -5.65 -7.22 12.05
N GLU A 52 -5.79 -6.71 10.82
CA GLU A 52 -7.02 -6.76 10.05
C GLU A 52 -6.78 -7.33 8.65
N ARG A 53 -7.75 -8.13 8.17
CA ARG A 53 -7.82 -8.62 6.80
C ARG A 53 -9.20 -8.28 6.25
N TYR A 54 -9.24 -7.52 5.16
CA TYR A 54 -10.49 -7.14 4.51
C TYR A 54 -10.89 -8.13 3.41
N PRO A 55 -12.18 -8.13 3.02
CA PRO A 55 -12.61 -8.80 1.79
C PRO A 55 -11.73 -8.37 0.60
N HIS A 56 -11.44 -9.30 -0.31
CA HIS A 56 -10.48 -9.12 -1.41
C HIS A 56 -9.00 -9.12 -1.01
N GLY A 57 -8.68 -9.60 0.20
CA GLY A 57 -7.31 -9.93 0.59
C GLY A 57 -6.45 -8.75 1.02
N MET A 58 -7.04 -7.57 1.22
CA MET A 58 -6.27 -6.41 1.71
C MET A 58 -5.85 -6.66 3.16
N MET A 59 -4.58 -6.36 3.48
CA MET A 59 -4.05 -6.45 4.84
C MET A 59 -3.89 -5.05 5.43
N ALA A 60 -4.20 -4.90 6.72
CA ALA A 60 -3.97 -3.66 7.45
C ALA A 60 -3.25 -3.88 8.78
N TYR A 61 -2.30 -2.99 9.02
CA TYR A 61 -1.45 -2.91 10.19
C TYR A 61 -1.78 -1.62 10.94
N ILE A 62 -2.22 -1.77 12.19
CA ILE A 62 -2.71 -0.65 12.99
C ILE A 62 -1.64 -0.26 14.01
N PHE A 63 -1.34 1.04 14.08
CA PHE A 63 -0.36 1.64 14.97
C PHE A 63 -0.99 2.78 15.78
N PRO A 64 -0.40 3.18 16.91
CA PRO A 64 -0.90 4.32 17.70
C PRO A 64 -0.97 5.64 16.91
N TRP A 65 -0.13 5.81 15.89
CA TRP A 65 -0.05 7.02 15.06
C TRP A 65 -0.86 6.94 13.76
N GLY A 66 -1.43 5.77 13.41
CA GLY A 66 -2.08 5.58 12.11
C GLY A 66 -2.16 4.13 11.66
N ARG A 67 -2.18 3.92 10.35
CA ARG A 67 -2.24 2.57 9.75
C ARG A 67 -1.43 2.46 8.47
N ILE A 68 -1.01 1.24 8.17
CA ILE A 68 -0.35 0.83 6.93
C ILE A 68 -1.16 -0.31 6.34
N GLU A 69 -1.52 -0.23 5.06
CA GLU A 69 -2.34 -1.27 4.42
C GLU A 69 -2.03 -1.40 2.94
N THR A 70 -2.42 -2.51 2.34
CA THR A 70 -2.57 -2.60 0.88
C THR A 70 -3.91 -2.02 0.46
N ALA A 71 -3.93 -1.17 -0.55
CA ALA A 71 -5.16 -0.59 -1.08
C ALA A 71 -5.23 -0.74 -2.61
N PHE A 72 -6.42 -1.07 -3.11
CA PHE A 72 -6.69 -1.18 -4.54
C PHE A 72 -7.45 0.05 -5.05
N ASP A 73 -6.89 0.73 -6.04
CA ASP A 73 -7.54 1.84 -6.76
C ASP A 73 -8.29 1.27 -7.97
N LEU A 74 -9.62 1.25 -7.88
CA LEU A 74 -10.50 0.76 -8.94
C LEU A 74 -10.43 1.60 -10.23
N HIS A 75 -10.10 2.89 -10.13
CA HIS A 75 -10.05 3.77 -11.30
C HIS A 75 -8.80 3.52 -12.14
N ASN A 76 -7.69 3.23 -11.47
CA ASN A 76 -6.40 2.98 -12.10
C ASN A 76 -6.08 1.48 -12.22
N ASN A 77 -6.97 0.61 -11.74
CA ASN A 77 -6.80 -0.84 -11.67
C ASN A 77 -5.45 -1.24 -11.03
N GLN A 78 -5.10 -0.57 -9.93
CA GLN A 78 -3.73 -0.61 -9.40
C GLN A 78 -3.70 -0.80 -7.89
N TRP A 79 -2.79 -1.68 -7.44
CA TRP A 79 -2.49 -1.85 -6.02
C TRP A 79 -1.47 -0.83 -5.55
N SER A 80 -1.58 -0.43 -4.29
CA SER A 80 -0.66 0.47 -3.61
C SER A 80 -0.46 0.02 -2.16
N ILE A 81 0.65 0.43 -1.55
CA ILE A 81 0.80 0.47 -0.11
C ILE A 81 0.35 1.86 0.35
N LEU A 82 -0.61 1.92 1.27
CA LEU A 82 -1.20 3.13 1.79
C LEU A 82 -0.85 3.28 3.27
N LEU A 83 -0.25 4.42 3.60
CA LEU A 83 -0.01 4.88 4.96
C LEU A 83 -1.00 6.01 5.23
N SER A 84 -1.67 5.99 6.39
CA SER A 84 -2.54 7.09 6.81
C SER A 84 -2.40 7.40 8.28
N TRP A 85 -2.48 8.68 8.61
CA TRP A 85 -2.37 9.23 9.97
C TRP A 85 -3.75 9.55 10.53
N THR A 86 -3.91 9.38 11.84
CA THR A 86 -5.11 9.79 12.59
C THR A 86 -5.20 11.30 12.80
#